data_AF-A0A7C5LZR0-F1
#
_entry.id   AF-A0A7C5LZR0-F1
#
_cell.length_a   1.000
_cell.length_b   1.000
_cell.length_c   1.000
_cell.angle_alpha   90.00
_cell.angle_beta   90.00
_cell.angle_gamma   90.00
#
_symmetry.space_group_name_H-M   'P 1'
#
loop_
_entity.id
_entity.type
_entity.pdbx_description
1 polymer ?
#
loop_
_entity_poly.entity_id
_entity_poly.type
_entity_poly.pdbx_seq_one_letter_code
_entity_poly.pdbx_strand_id
1 'polypeptide(L)'
;MNKHIEQSEFQTPQVTTGALPASRKLYTRPAAAPDISVAHRAISLHPSANEPDVVVYDTSGPYSDPEVQIDVEKGLARTRTDWILERGNVETYQG
;
A
#
# COMPACT_ATOMS: atom_id res chain seq x y z
N MET A 1 -20.58 19.08 28.31
CA MET A 1 -19.65 18.08 28.87
C MET A 1 -19.15 17.20 27.74
N ASN A 2 -17.87 17.25 27.39
CA ASN A 2 -17.26 16.22 26.55
C ASN A 2 -16.87 15.07 27.48
N LYS A 3 -17.35 13.86 27.18
CA LYS A 3 -16.96 12.66 27.91
C LYS A 3 -15.56 12.26 27.42
N HIS A 4 -14.59 12.19 28.32
CA HIS A 4 -13.29 11.59 27.98
C HIS A 4 -13.50 10.09 27.79
N ILE A 5 -12.91 9.53 26.73
CA ILE A 5 -12.98 8.12 26.39
C ILE A 5 -11.54 7.62 26.38
N GLU A 6 -11.27 6.56 27.14
CA GLU A 6 -9.95 5.93 27.20
C GLU A 6 -9.60 5.29 25.86
N GLN A 7 -8.33 5.33 25.47
CA GLN A 7 -7.90 4.79 24.16
C GLN A 7 -8.18 3.29 24.02
N SER A 8 -8.17 2.55 25.13
CA SER A 8 -8.51 1.12 25.18
C SER A 8 -9.98 0.83 24.87
N GLU A 9 -10.86 1.83 24.95
CA GLU A 9 -12.27 1.72 24.58
C GLU A 9 -12.49 1.94 23.07
N PHE A 10 -11.46 2.37 22.32
CA PHE A 10 -11.57 2.48 20.87
C PHE A 10 -11.49 1.11 20.22
N GLN A 11 -12.52 0.78 19.45
CA GLN A 11 -12.51 -0.41 18.62
C GLN A 11 -11.62 -0.20 17.41
N THR A 12 -10.80 -1.20 17.09
CA THR A 12 -10.02 -1.24 15.86
C THR A 12 -10.97 -1.14 14.65
N PRO A 13 -10.77 -0.16 13.75
CA PRO A 13 -11.67 0.02 12.63
C PRO A 13 -11.57 -1.18 11.67
N GLN A 14 -12.72 -1.67 11.22
CA GLN A 14 -12.77 -2.61 10.11
C GLN A 14 -12.68 -1.84 8.79
N VAL A 15 -11.71 -2.22 7.95
CA VAL A 15 -11.46 -1.56 6.67
C VAL A 15 -11.55 -2.55 5.52
N THR A 16 -11.98 -2.08 4.36
CA THR A 16 -12.02 -2.88 3.14
C THR A 16 -10.61 -3.22 2.70
N THR A 17 -10.35 -4.50 2.49
CA THR A 17 -9.08 -5.03 1.98
C THR A 17 -9.33 -6.10 0.91
N GLY A 18 -8.28 -6.48 0.21
CA GLY A 18 -8.30 -7.54 -0.80
C GLY A 18 -8.30 -7.04 -2.24
N ALA A 19 -8.06 -7.97 -3.16
CA ALA A 19 -7.92 -7.67 -4.58
C ALA A 19 -9.18 -7.01 -5.16
N LEU A 20 -8.98 -5.98 -5.98
CA LEU A 20 -10.08 -5.34 -6.69
C LEU A 20 -10.61 -6.29 -7.79
N PRO A 21 -11.94 -6.33 -8.05
CA PRO A 21 -12.53 -7.29 -8.99
C PRO A 21 -11.86 -7.32 -10.35
N ALA A 22 -11.69 -8.53 -10.89
CA ALA A 22 -11.07 -8.81 -12.19
C ALA A 22 -9.66 -8.19 -12.38
N SER A 23 -8.97 -7.87 -11.29
CA SER A 23 -7.65 -7.26 -11.35
C SER A 23 -6.70 -7.83 -10.31
N ARG A 24 -5.40 -7.69 -10.56
CA ARG A 24 -4.35 -8.02 -9.60
C ARG A 24 -3.40 -6.85 -9.41
N LYS A 25 -2.83 -6.75 -8.21
CA LYS A 25 -1.73 -5.84 -7.93
C LYS A 25 -0.52 -6.21 -8.81
N LEU A 26 0.16 -5.20 -9.34
CA LEU A 26 1.36 -5.35 -10.15
C LEU A 26 2.39 -4.33 -9.68
N TYR A 27 3.65 -4.72 -9.64
CA TYR A 27 4.75 -3.82 -9.32
C TYR A 27 5.75 -3.76 -10.47
N THR A 28 6.11 -2.54 -10.89
CA THR A 28 7.23 -2.31 -11.82
C THR A 28 8.43 -1.76 -11.07
N ARG A 29 9.63 -2.22 -11.42
CA ARG A 29 10.90 -1.78 -10.82
C ARG A 29 11.73 -1.03 -11.86
N PRO A 30 11.93 0.28 -11.72
CA PRO A 30 12.79 1.04 -12.63
C PRO A 30 14.24 0.54 -12.58
N ALA A 31 14.90 0.42 -13.74
CA ALA A 31 16.29 -0.04 -13.80
C ALA A 31 17.27 0.86 -13.01
N ALA A 32 16.99 2.17 -12.97
CA ALA A 32 17.81 3.14 -12.24
C ALA A 32 17.59 3.11 -10.72
N ALA A 33 16.56 2.41 -10.23
CA ALA A 33 16.21 2.35 -8.82
C ALA A 33 15.47 1.02 -8.54
N PRO A 34 16.19 -0.12 -8.55
CA PRO A 34 15.60 -1.46 -8.53
C PRO A 34 14.94 -1.82 -7.19
N ASP A 35 15.26 -1.09 -6.12
CA ASP A 35 14.63 -1.16 -4.81
C ASP A 35 13.23 -0.52 -4.78
N ILE A 36 12.91 0.34 -5.76
CA ILE A 36 11.58 0.95 -5.91
C ILE A 36 10.60 -0.04 -6.53
N SER A 37 9.49 -0.30 -5.83
CA SER A 37 8.34 -1.04 -6.37
C SER A 37 7.19 -0.07 -6.65
N VAL A 38 7.00 0.32 -7.91
CA VAL A 38 5.91 1.22 -8.33
C VAL A 38 4.64 0.42 -8.56
N ALA A 39 3.59 0.75 -7.80
CA ALA A 39 2.32 0.04 -7.83
C ALA A 39 1.46 0.40 -9.04
N HIS A 40 0.88 -0.64 -9.66
CA HIS A 40 -0.16 -0.59 -10.67
C HIS A 40 -1.18 -1.69 -10.37
N ARG A 41 -2.27 -1.74 -11.13
CA ARG A 41 -3.11 -2.93 -11.22
C ARG A 41 -3.30 -3.34 -12.67
N ALA A 42 -3.27 -4.64 -12.90
CA ALA A 42 -3.56 -5.24 -14.20
C ALA A 42 -4.99 -5.78 -14.19
N ILE A 43 -5.83 -5.27 -15.10
CA ILE A 43 -7.23 -5.69 -15.27
C ILE A 43 -7.30 -6.73 -16.36
N SER A 44 -7.82 -7.91 -16.02
CA SER A 44 -8.01 -8.99 -17.00
C SER A 44 -9.22 -8.73 -17.88
N LEU A 45 -9.00 -8.82 -19.18
CA LEU A 45 -10.04 -8.74 -20.19
C LEU A 45 -10.63 -10.12 -20.46
N HIS A 46 -11.81 -10.16 -21.09
CA HIS A 46 -12.39 -11.43 -21.50
C HIS A 46 -11.50 -12.10 -22.55
N PRO A 47 -11.26 -13.43 -22.50
CA PRO A 47 -10.34 -14.11 -23.43
C PRO A 47 -10.66 -13.88 -24.91
N SER A 48 -11.94 -13.70 -25.28
CA SER A 48 -12.34 -13.43 -26.66
C SER A 48 -11.85 -12.09 -27.22
N ALA A 49 -11.41 -11.16 -26.37
CA ALA A 49 -10.82 -9.91 -26.81
C ALA A 49 -9.45 -10.14 -27.47
N ASN A 50 -8.74 -11.22 -27.13
CA ASN A 50 -7.38 -11.52 -27.60
C ASN A 50 -6.40 -10.35 -27.36
N GLU A 51 -6.59 -9.63 -26.26
CA GLU A 51 -5.78 -8.49 -25.84
C GLU A 51 -5.08 -8.80 -24.51
N PRO A 52 -3.90 -8.21 -24.25
CA PRO A 52 -3.24 -8.33 -22.97
C PRO A 52 -4.04 -7.59 -21.87
N ASP A 53 -3.70 -7.87 -20.61
CA ASP A 53 -4.27 -7.14 -19.47
C ASP A 53 -4.05 -5.63 -19.59
N VAL A 54 -5.04 -4.83 -19.19
CA VAL A 54 -4.92 -3.38 -19.16
C VAL A 54 -4.27 -2.97 -17.84
N VAL A 55 -3.06 -2.42 -17.93
CA VAL A 55 -2.32 -1.89 -16.77
C VAL A 55 -2.74 -0.46 -16.52
N VAL A 56 -3.23 -0.18 -15.31
CA VAL A 56 -3.67 1.16 -14.90
C VAL A 56 -3.02 1.57 -13.58
N TYR A 57 -3.00 2.89 -13.36
CA TYR A 57 -2.57 3.49 -12.11
C TYR A 57 -3.41 2.97 -10.92
N ASP A 58 -2.77 2.74 -9.78
CA ASP A 58 -3.41 2.20 -8.60
C ASP A 58 -2.97 2.90 -7.31
N THR A 59 -3.89 3.67 -6.71
CA THR A 59 -3.69 4.40 -5.46
C THR A 59 -4.13 3.64 -4.22
N SER A 60 -4.65 2.41 -4.36
CA SER A 60 -5.19 1.66 -3.22
C SER A 60 -4.12 1.20 -2.21
N GLY A 61 -2.83 1.27 -2.58
CA GLY A 61 -1.74 0.87 -1.71
C GLY A 61 -1.78 -0.61 -1.32
N PRO A 62 -1.17 -0.99 -0.19
CA PRO A 62 -1.12 -2.39 0.25
C PRO A 62 -2.49 -2.99 0.58
N TYR A 63 -3.54 -2.17 0.75
CA TYR A 63 -4.87 -2.65 1.13
C TYR A 63 -5.51 -3.59 0.10
N SER A 64 -5.14 -3.49 -1.18
CA SER A 64 -5.61 -4.40 -2.23
C SER A 64 -4.58 -5.44 -2.67
N ASP A 65 -3.43 -5.49 -1.98
CA ASP A 65 -2.42 -6.51 -2.23
C ASP A 65 -2.71 -7.75 -1.36
N PRO A 66 -3.06 -8.91 -1.96
CA PRO A 66 -3.34 -10.12 -1.19
C PRO A 66 -2.10 -10.68 -0.47
N GLU A 67 -0.89 -10.26 -0.85
CA GLU A 67 0.36 -10.70 -0.21
C GLU A 67 0.70 -9.88 1.05
N VAL A 68 -0.04 -8.79 1.32
CA VAL A 68 0.20 -7.93 2.48
C VAL A 68 -0.87 -8.10 3.54
N GLN A 69 -0.47 -8.48 4.74
CA GLN A 69 -1.35 -8.49 5.91
C GLN A 69 -1.51 -7.07 6.46
N ILE A 70 -2.75 -6.58 6.50
CA ILE A 70 -3.07 -5.25 7.02
C ILE A 70 -3.34 -5.32 8.52
N ASP A 71 -2.60 -4.50 9.28
CA ASP A 71 -2.79 -4.25 10.70
C ASP A 71 -2.84 -2.74 10.93
N VAL A 72 -4.04 -2.20 11.15
CA VAL A 72 -4.27 -0.76 11.30
C VAL A 72 -3.70 -0.20 12.61
N GLU A 73 -3.44 -1.05 13.61
CA GLU A 73 -2.85 -0.63 14.89
C GLU A 73 -1.34 -0.47 14.77
N LYS A 74 -0.70 -1.25 13.88
CA LYS A 74 0.74 -1.14 13.58
C LYS A 74 1.05 -0.15 12.47
N GLY A 75 0.06 0.17 11.65
CA GLY A 75 0.24 0.98 10.45
C GLY A 75 0.89 0.20 9.30
N LEU A 76 1.10 0.89 8.17
CA LEU A 76 1.71 0.30 6.98
C LEU A 76 3.25 0.24 7.08
N ALA A 77 3.84 -0.67 6.30
CA ALA A 77 5.28 -0.74 6.12
C ALA A 77 5.87 0.61 5.67
N ARG A 78 6.91 1.08 6.35
CA ARG A 78 7.57 2.36 6.07
C ARG A 78 8.64 2.22 4.99
N THR A 79 8.25 1.84 3.79
CA THR A 79 9.15 1.50 2.66
C THR A 79 10.06 2.64 2.21
N ARG A 80 9.82 3.88 2.65
CA ARG A 80 10.60 5.08 2.29
C ARG A 80 11.59 5.53 3.37
N THR A 81 11.63 4.89 4.54
CA THR A 81 12.48 5.32 5.66
C THR A 81 13.94 5.37 5.23
N ASP A 82 14.45 4.31 4.59
CA ASP A 82 15.86 4.20 4.22
C ASP A 82 16.26 5.31 3.23
N TRP A 83 15.42 5.61 2.24
CA TRP A 83 15.68 6.70 1.27
C TRP A 83 15.69 8.08 1.91
N ILE A 84 14.93 8.28 3.00
CA ILE A 84 14.90 9.56 3.71
C ILE A 84 16.18 9.72 4.52
N LEU A 85 16.63 8.64 5.19
CA LEU A 85 17.87 8.64 5.97
C LEU A 85 19.10 8.79 5.06
N GLU A 86 19.14 8.08 3.93
CA GLU A 86 20.26 8.13 2.98
C GLU A 86 20.52 9.54 2.43
N ARG A 87 19.48 10.37 2.27
CA ARG A 87 19.65 11.76 1.82
C ARG A 87 20.36 12.65 2.83
N GLY A 88 20.45 12.24 4.10
CA GLY A 88 21.24 12.92 5.15
C GLY A 88 20.68 14.25 5.67
N ASN A 89 19.50 14.69 5.22
CA ASN A 89 18.92 15.99 5.60
C ASN A 89 17.95 15.89 6.79
N VAL A 90 18.07 14.83 7.60
CA VAL A 90 17.19 14.55 8.74
C VAL A 90 17.99 13.96 9.90
N GLU A 91 17.46 14.12 11.11
CA GLU A 91 17.97 13.47 12.32
C GLU A 91 16.82 12.86 13.12
N THR A 92 17.12 11.85 13.93
CA THR A 92 16.12 11.26 14.83
C THR A 92 15.96 12.13 16.07
N TYR A 93 14.74 12.61 16.30
CA TYR A 93 14.38 13.29 17.54
C TYR A 93 14.18 12.25 18.67
N GLN A 94 14.96 12.38 19.74
CA GLN A 94 14.92 11.45 20.88
C GLN A 94 13.82 11.79 21.92
N GLY A 95 13.22 12.97 21.82
CA GLY A 95 12.38 13.55 22.88
C GLY A 95 13.14 14.58 23.69
#